data_AF-A0AAV4WMQ2-F1
#
_entry.id   AF-A0AAV4WMQ2-F1
#
_cell.length_a   1.000
_cell.length_b   1.000
_cell.length_c   1.000
_cell.angle_alpha   90.00
_cell.angle_beta   90.00
_cell.angle_gamma   90.00
#
_symmetry.space_group_name_H-M   'P 1'
#
loop_
_entity.id
_entity.type
_entity.pdbx_description
1 polymer ?
#
loop_
_entity_poly.entity_id
_entity_poly.type
_entity_poly.pdbx_seq_one_letter_code
_entity_poly.pdbx_strand_id
1 'polypeptide(L)'
;MSSKAFTCYFSSLGEPSPAVKWWRDAELLDDSYYITPQGFARNELLLSSLKRADLMTSLTCQVSNSNLSAPVTSTVIIDMNRECKTLSL
;
A
#
# COMPACT_ATOMS: atom_id res chain seq x y z
N MET A 1 -11.14 -16.66 1.47
CA MET A 1 -10.00 -15.73 1.69
C MET A 1 -10.51 -14.35 1.31
N SER A 2 -10.16 -13.31 2.07
CA SER A 2 -10.66 -11.94 1.83
C SER A 2 -9.62 -11.16 1.03
N SER A 3 -10.08 -10.38 0.06
CA SER A 3 -9.27 -9.38 -0.62
C SER A 3 -9.42 -8.02 0.06
N LYS A 4 -8.35 -7.22 0.05
CA LYS A 4 -8.36 -5.83 0.53
C LYS A 4 -7.52 -4.95 -0.40
N ALA A 5 -8.00 -3.73 -0.61
CA ALA A 5 -7.31 -2.70 -1.38
C ALA A 5 -6.79 -1.60 -0.43
N PHE A 6 -5.57 -1.13 -0.69
CA PHE A 6 -4.95 -0.04 0.03
C PHE A 6 -4.61 1.07 -0.96
N THR A 7 -5.04 2.29 -0.65
CA THR A 7 -4.78 3.46 -1.49
C THR A 7 -3.74 4.34 -0.84
N CYS A 8 -2.72 4.72 -1.60
CA CYS A 8 -1.80 5.77 -1.23
C CYS A 8 -1.81 6.85 -2.30
N TYR A 9 -1.76 8.11 -1.89
CA TYR A 9 -1.66 9.23 -2.80
C TYR A 9 -0.80 10.33 -2.22
N PHE A 10 -0.23 11.13 -3.11
CA PHE A 10 0.55 12.31 -2.76
C PHE A 10 0.04 13.50 -3.57
N SER A 11 -0.31 14.57 -2.87
CA SER A 11 -1.09 15.67 -3.43
C SER A 11 -0.24 16.76 -4.11
N SER A 12 1.05 16.87 -3.81
CA SER A 12 1.88 17.90 -4.43
C SER A 12 2.50 17.40 -5.72
N LEU A 13 2.31 18.18 -6.78
CA LEU A 13 3.04 18.09 -8.03
C LEU A 13 4.49 18.54 -7.79
N GLY A 14 5.36 17.59 -7.44
CA GLY A 14 6.80 17.80 -7.49
C GLY A 14 7.28 17.79 -8.94
N GLU A 15 8.41 18.45 -9.21
CA GLU A 15 9.15 18.33 -10.46
C GLU A 15 10.53 17.73 -10.14
N PRO A 16 10.84 16.50 -10.63
CA PRO A 16 9.99 15.62 -11.44
C PRO A 16 8.81 15.02 -10.65
N SER A 17 7.81 14.52 -11.37
CA SER A 17 6.60 13.96 -10.74
C SER A 17 6.93 12.80 -9.79
N PRO A 18 6.34 12.75 -8.59
CA PRO A 18 6.65 11.73 -7.60
C PRO A 18 6.10 10.36 -8.01
N ALA A 19 6.91 9.32 -7.80
CA ALA A 19 6.49 7.93 -7.85
C ALA A 19 5.88 7.51 -6.51
N VAL A 20 4.84 6.66 -6.55
CA VAL A 20 4.19 6.09 -5.37
C VAL A 20 4.29 4.57 -5.45
N LYS A 21 4.97 3.95 -4.50
CA LYS A 21 5.25 2.51 -4.49
C LYS A 21 4.79 1.88 -3.19
N TRP A 22 4.39 0.62 -3.23
CA TRP A 22 4.10 -0.18 -2.05
C TRP A 22 5.17 -1.21 -1.78
N TRP A 23 5.52 -1.33 -0.52
CA TRP A 23 6.54 -2.25 -0.02
C TRP A 23 5.97 -3.10 1.11
N ARG A 24 6.43 -4.34 1.19
CA ARG A 24 6.29 -5.21 2.35
C ARG A 24 7.69 -5.44 2.88
N ASP A 25 7.99 -4.86 4.03
CA ASP A 25 9.36 -4.81 4.55
C ASP A 25 10.34 -4.23 3.49
N ALA A 26 11.24 -5.05 2.93
CA ALA A 26 12.17 -4.66 1.87
C ALA A 26 11.75 -5.13 0.46
N GLU A 27 10.62 -5.83 0.34
CA GLU A 27 10.12 -6.37 -0.92
C GLU A 27 9.17 -5.37 -1.59
N LEU A 28 9.43 -5.05 -2.86
CA LEU A 28 8.54 -4.22 -3.66
C LEU A 28 7.30 -5.03 -4.04
N LEU A 29 6.13 -4.58 -3.60
CA LEU A 29 4.86 -5.22 -3.95
C LEU A 29 4.26 -4.65 -5.23
N ASP A 30 4.33 -3.33 -5.38
CA ASP A 30 3.72 -2.63 -6.51
C ASP A 30 4.37 -1.27 -6.76
N ASP A 31 4.73 -1.02 -8.02
CA ASP A 31 5.21 0.27 -8.52
C ASP A 31 4.35 0.84 -9.65
N SER A 32 3.17 0.27 -9.89
CA SER A 32 2.20 0.75 -10.89
C SER A 32 1.36 1.92 -10.37
N TYR A 33 1.96 3.11 -10.35
CA TYR A 33 1.26 4.36 -10.00
C TYR A 33 0.83 5.14 -11.24
N TYR A 34 -0.12 6.06 -11.04
CA TYR A 34 -0.55 7.00 -12.07
C TYR A 34 -0.72 8.40 -11.50
N ILE A 35 -0.64 9.39 -12.39
CA ILE A 35 -1.00 10.77 -12.07
C ILE A 35 -2.49 10.96 -12.38
N THR A 36 -3.27 11.35 -11.37
CA THR A 36 -4.70 11.61 -11.54
C THR A 36 -4.92 12.88 -12.38
N PRO A 37 -6.12 13.07 -12.98
CA PRO A 37 -6.45 14.32 -13.65
C PRO A 37 -6.40 15.57 -12.74
N GLN A 38 -6.48 15.38 -11.42
CA GLN A 38 -6.36 16.44 -10.42
C GLN A 38 -4.89 16.75 -10.06
N GLY A 39 -3.92 16.05 -10.65
CA GLY A 39 -2.50 16.28 -10.43
C GLY A 39 -1.93 15.55 -9.21
N PHE A 40 -2.54 14.47 -8.74
CA PHE A 40 -2.02 13.70 -7.61
C PHE A 40 -1.36 12.41 -8.10
N ALA A 41 -0.23 12.03 -7.52
CA ALA A 41 0.31 10.69 -7.75
C ALA A 41 -0.45 9.69 -6.87
N ARG A 42 -0.92 8.59 -7.44
CA ARG A 42 -1.77 7.60 -6.74
C ARG A 42 -1.36 6.17 -7.10
N ASN A 43 -1.37 5.31 -6.10
CA ASN A 43 -1.18 3.87 -6.24
C ASN A 43 -2.25 3.11 -5.41
N GLU A 44 -2.86 2.08 -6.01
CA GLU A 44 -3.88 1.23 -5.39
C GLU A 44 -3.41 -0.23 -5.34
N LEU A 45 -2.90 -0.65 -4.18
CA LEU A 45 -2.46 -2.02 -3.96
C LEU A 45 -3.64 -2.93 -3.65
N LEU A 46 -3.86 -3.95 -4.49
CA LEU A 46 -4.84 -5.01 -4.24
C LEU A 46 -4.14 -6.27 -3.71
N LEU A 47 -4.36 -6.59 -2.42
CA LEU A 47 -4.03 -7.90 -1.88
C LEU A 47 -5.21 -8.84 -2.12
N SER A 48 -5.08 -9.70 -3.14
CA SER A 48 -6.15 -10.59 -3.62
C SER A 48 -6.50 -11.72 -2.64
N SER A 49 -5.58 -12.09 -1.76
CA SER A 49 -5.77 -13.17 -0.79
C SER A 49 -4.99 -12.93 0.49
N LEU A 50 -5.64 -12.34 1.49
CA LEU A 50 -5.09 -12.25 2.84
C LEU A 50 -5.15 -13.61 3.53
N LYS A 51 -3.98 -14.08 3.95
CA LYS A 51 -3.77 -15.31 4.71
C LYS A 51 -3.40 -14.97 6.15
N ARG A 52 -3.56 -15.94 7.06
CA ARG A 52 -3.17 -15.77 8.47
C ARG A 52 -1.70 -15.35 8.64
N ALA A 53 -0.83 -15.73 7.71
CA ALA A 53 0.59 -15.35 7.69
C ALA A 53 0.81 -13.84 7.44
N ASP A 54 -0.16 -13.14 6.86
CA ASP A 54 -0.08 -11.69 6.65
C ASP A 54 -0.43 -10.89 7.93
N LEU A 55 -0.72 -11.57 9.06
CA LEU A 55 -1.08 -10.90 10.32
C LEU A 55 0.14 -10.16 10.86
N MET A 56 -0.07 -8.91 11.29
CA MET A 56 0.98 -7.99 11.73
C MET A 56 2.02 -7.66 10.64
N THR A 57 1.73 -7.97 9.36
CA THR A 57 2.58 -7.53 8.25
C THR A 57 2.44 -6.02 8.06
N SER A 58 3.58 -5.35 7.90
CA SER A 58 3.63 -3.92 7.61
C SER A 58 3.64 -3.67 6.10
N LEU A 59 2.72 -2.84 5.64
CA LEU A 59 2.71 -2.33 4.27
C LEU A 59 3.13 -0.87 4.30
N THR A 60 4.20 -0.55 3.59
CA THR A 60 4.75 0.80 3.51
C THR A 60 4.47 1.39 2.15
N CYS A 61 3.70 2.47 2.10
CA CYS A 61 3.67 3.33 0.94
C CYS A 61 4.91 4.23 0.97
N GLN A 62 5.65 4.28 -0.12
CA GLN A 62 6.82 5.12 -0.31
C GLN A 62 6.60 6.05 -1.49
N VAL A 63 6.83 7.35 -1.25
CA VAL A 63 6.74 8.41 -2.25
C VAL A 63 8.13 8.99 -2.49
N SER A 64 8.58 8.99 -3.74
CA SER A 64 9.87 9.56 -4.12
C SER A 64 9.79 10.31 -5.44
N ASN A 65 10.33 11.53 -5.49
CA ASN A 65 10.48 12.32 -6.71
C ASN A 65 11.91 12.31 -7.26
N SER A 66 12.92 11.90 -6.48
CA SER A 66 14.31 11.90 -6.90
C SER A 66 15.17 11.01 -5.99
N ASN A 67 16.41 10.74 -6.41
CA ASN A 67 17.40 10.04 -5.57
C ASN A 67 18.19 10.99 -4.65
N LEU A 68 17.82 12.28 -4.57
CA LEU A 68 18.54 13.30 -3.80
C LEU A 68 18.00 13.47 -2.38
N SER A 69 16.71 13.22 -2.18
CA SER A 69 16.03 13.33 -0.89
C SER A 69 15.56 11.98 -0.40
N ALA A 70 15.48 11.81 0.92
CA ALA A 70 14.84 10.65 1.51
C ALA A 70 13.36 10.59 1.07
N PRO A 71 12.83 9.39 0.76
CA PRO A 71 11.44 9.25 0.37
C PRO A 71 10.49 9.50 1.55
N VAL A 72 9.30 10.01 1.25
CA VAL A 72 8.23 10.16 2.24
C VAL A 72 7.51 8.82 2.36
N THR A 73 7.35 8.31 3.58
CA THR A 73 6.74 7.00 3.82
C THR A 73 5.56 7.07 4.77
N SER A 74 4.56 6.23 4.52
CA SER A 74 3.45 5.98 5.45
C SER A 74 3.24 4.47 5.56
N THR A 75 3.09 3.96 6.78
CA THR A 75 3.01 2.52 7.05
C THR A 75 1.66 2.17 7.66
N VAL A 76 1.05 1.09 7.18
CA VAL A 76 -0.13 0.46 7.76
C VAL A 76 0.19 -0.97 8.18
N ILE A 77 -0.40 -1.44 9.27
CA ILE A 77 -0.21 -2.79 9.78
C ILE A 77 -1.50 -3.58 9.54
N ILE A 78 -1.37 -4.78 8.99
CA ILE A 78 -2.51 -5.66 8.76
C ILE A 78 -2.88 -6.35 10.08
N ASP A 79 -4.02 -5.96 10.65
CA ASP A 79 -4.68 -6.69 11.72
C ASP A 79 -5.87 -7.49 11.18
N MET A 80 -5.92 -8.78 11.49
CA MET A 80 -6.97 -9.69 11.03
C MET A 80 -7.66 -10.34 12.22
N ASN A 81 -8.95 -10.06 12.35
CA ASN A 81 -9.82 -10.82 13.23
C ASN A 81 -10.51 -11.95 12.45
N ARG A 82 -10.64 -13.13 13.07
CA ARG A 82 -11.41 -14.25 12.54
C ARG A 82 -12.35 -14.75 13.60
N GLU A 83 -13.65 -14.55 13.39
CA GLU A 83 -14.65 -15.11 14.28
C GLU A 83 -14.68 -16.64 14.18
N CYS A 84 -14.65 -17.29 15.34
CA CYS A 84 -14.94 -18.71 15.43
C CYS A 84 -16.45 -18.89 15.18
N LYS A 85 -16.81 -19.59 14.10
CA LYS A 85 -18.21 -19.92 13.85
C LYS A 85 -18.54 -21.22 14.58
N THR A 86 -19.53 -21.18 15.46
CA THR A 86 -20.11 -22.40 16.04
C THR A 86 -20.75 -23.21 14.93
N LEU A 87 -20.43 -24.50 14.83
CA LEU A 87 -21.13 -25.41 13.93
C LEU A 87 -22.50 -25.70 14.55
N SER A 88 -23.57 -25.21 13.91
CA SER A 88 -24.93 -25.65 14.20
C SER A 88 -25.11 -27.06 13.63
N LEU A 89 -25.23 -28.05 14.54
CA LEU A 89 -25.65 -29.41 14.25
C LEU A 89 -27.14 -29.46 13.90
#